data_AF-A0A150I2J2-F1
#
_entry.id   AF-A0A150I2J2-F1
#
_cell.length_a   1.000
_cell.length_b   1.000
_cell.length_c   1.000
_cell.angle_alpha   90.00
_cell.angle_beta   90.00
_cell.angle_gamma   90.00
#
_symmetry.space_group_name_H-M   'P 1'
#
loop_
_entity.id
_entity.type
_entity.pdbx_description
1 polymer ?
#
loop_
_entity_poly.entity_id
_entity_poly.type
_entity_poly.pdbx_seq_one_letter_code
_entity_poly.pdbx_strand_id
1 'polypeptide(L)'
;MKENMNSEVLVNAEAFAIATQIYVRLRRVCGRVIDVMYLVNNKDYAKHIVDIALLTEDEELEKQVTRLRPLIDLYPEPAVVIEESKVETKKQKEVQQETYSMDVTAEEIYQAQVHHHYIGALR
;
A
#
# COMPACT_ATOMS: atom_id res chain seq x y z
N MET A 1 1.45 -20.28 29.31
CA MET A 1 0.60 -19.69 28.24
C MET A 1 0.55 -18.17 28.31
N LYS A 2 0.27 -17.52 29.46
CA LYS A 2 0.25 -16.04 29.56
C LYS A 2 1.56 -15.32 29.21
N GLU A 3 2.71 -15.83 29.64
CA GLU A 3 4.02 -15.19 29.37
C GLU A 3 4.31 -15.05 27.86
N ASN A 4 4.03 -16.10 27.07
CA ASN A 4 4.27 -16.10 25.63
C ASN A 4 3.37 -15.11 24.87
N MET A 5 2.12 -14.93 25.33
CA MET A 5 1.19 -13.98 24.73
C MET A 5 1.63 -12.53 24.96
N ASN A 6 2.16 -12.24 26.15
CA ASN A 6 2.68 -10.91 26.47
C ASN A 6 3.90 -10.55 25.60
N SER A 7 4.80 -11.51 25.36
CA SER A 7 5.94 -11.29 24.47
C SER A 7 5.54 -11.07 23.02
N GLU A 8 4.54 -11.80 22.52
CA GLU A 8 4.03 -11.64 21.16
C GLU A 8 3.37 -10.26 20.94
N VAL A 9 2.60 -9.79 21.93
CA VAL A 9 2.00 -8.45 21.91
C VAL A 9 3.08 -7.35 21.92
N LEU A 10 4.13 -7.53 22.73
CA LEU A 10 5.27 -6.60 22.79
C LEU A 10 6.04 -6.53 21.46
N VAL A 11 6.31 -7.69 20.85
CA VAL A 11 6.97 -7.79 19.54
C VAL A 11 6.13 -7.08 18.46
N ASN A 12 4.82 -7.30 18.45
CA ASN A 12 3.93 -6.64 17.50
C ASN A 12 3.86 -5.12 17.72
N ALA A 13 3.85 -4.66 18.97
CA ALA A 13 3.86 -3.23 19.28
C ALA A 13 5.18 -2.56 18.84
N GLU A 14 6.32 -3.21 19.07
CA GLU A 14 7.62 -2.70 18.63
C GLU A 14 7.72 -2.67 17.09
N ALA A 15 7.31 -3.76 16.42
CA ALA A 15 7.26 -3.83 14.97
C ALA A 15 6.39 -2.72 14.37
N PHE A 16 5.21 -2.46 14.94
CA PHE A 16 4.31 -1.39 14.51
C PHE A 16 4.91 0.00 14.69
N ALA A 17 5.60 0.24 15.81
CA ALA A 17 6.27 1.51 16.07
C ALA A 17 7.38 1.77 15.04
N ILE A 18 8.22 0.77 14.75
CA ILE A 18 9.29 0.87 13.76
C ILE A 18 8.71 1.07 12.35
N ALA A 19 7.69 0.28 11.98
CA ALA A 19 7.01 0.39 10.69
C ALA A 19 6.40 1.78 10.46
N THR A 20 5.85 2.40 11.51
CA THR A 20 5.34 3.78 11.45
C THR A 20 6.47 4.79 11.20
N GLN A 21 7.64 4.62 11.82
CA GLN A 21 8.80 5.48 11.58
C GLN A 21 9.32 5.35 10.15
N ILE A 22 9.37 4.12 9.62
CA ILE A 22 9.70 3.85 8.21
C ILE A 22 8.71 4.55 7.29
N TYR A 23 7.40 4.43 7.54
CA TYR A 23 6.37 5.13 6.76
C TYR A 23 6.59 6.64 6.73
N VAL A 24 6.79 7.27 7.90
CA VAL A 24 7.01 8.72 7.99
C VAL A 24 8.24 9.13 7.19
N ARG A 25 9.34 8.37 7.29
CA ARG A 25 10.59 8.70 6.60
C ARG A 25 10.49 8.47 5.09
N LEU A 26 9.91 7.36 4.64
CA LEU A 26 9.63 7.09 3.22
C LEU A 26 8.79 8.20 2.59
N ARG A 27 7.74 8.67 3.28
CA ARG A 27 6.89 9.76 2.79
C ARG A 27 7.65 11.08 2.65
N ARG A 28 8.65 11.34 3.50
CA ARG A 28 9.48 12.55 3.44
C ARG A 28 10.56 12.48 2.37
N VAL A 29 11.23 11.34 2.25
CA VAL A 29 12.39 11.17 1.37
C VAL A 29 11.98 10.98 -0.09
N CYS A 30 10.96 10.15 -0.35
CA CYS A 30 10.57 9.77 -1.71
C CYS A 30 9.06 9.90 -1.99
N GLY A 31 8.29 10.49 -1.07
CA GLY A 31 6.83 10.68 -1.24
C GLY A 31 6.01 9.39 -1.15
N ARG A 32 6.65 8.24 -0.88
CA ARG A 32 5.98 6.93 -0.87
C ARG A 32 5.12 6.75 0.38
N VAL A 33 3.88 6.31 0.15
CA VAL A 33 2.94 5.90 1.20
C VAL A 33 2.89 4.38 1.23
N ILE A 34 2.84 3.81 2.43
CA ILE A 34 2.73 2.37 2.64
C ILE A 34 1.62 2.09 3.65
N ASP A 35 0.99 0.92 3.52
CA ASP A 35 0.11 0.41 4.57
C ASP A 35 0.96 -0.20 5.71
N VAL A 36 0.95 0.46 6.87
CA VAL A 36 1.69 0.03 8.06
C VAL A 36 1.07 -1.22 8.68
N MET A 37 -0.26 -1.34 8.67
CA MET A 37 -0.94 -2.50 9.26
C MET A 37 -0.67 -3.73 8.41
N TYR A 38 -0.70 -3.59 7.09
CA TYR A 38 -0.36 -4.69 6.19
C TYR A 38 1.12 -5.09 6.29
N LEU A 39 2.03 -4.12 6.50
CA LEU A 39 3.45 -4.40 6.74
C LEU A 39 3.68 -5.34 7.92
N VAL A 40 3.03 -5.08 9.06
CA VAL A 40 3.24 -5.90 10.27
C VAL A 40 2.56 -7.27 10.18
N ASN A 41 1.58 -7.44 9.29
CA ASN A 41 0.81 -8.69 9.14
C ASN A 41 1.21 -9.53 7.93
N ASN A 42 2.14 -9.06 7.08
CA ASN A 42 2.54 -9.77 5.88
C ASN A 42 4.07 -9.75 5.71
N LYS A 43 4.69 -10.92 5.90
CA LYS A 43 6.15 -11.10 5.83
C LYS A 43 6.76 -10.72 4.48
N ASP A 44 6.11 -11.08 3.38
CA ASP A 44 6.64 -10.83 2.04
C ASP A 44 6.55 -9.35 1.68
N TYR A 45 5.44 -8.71 2.03
CA TYR A 45 5.28 -7.28 1.88
C TYR A 45 6.29 -6.51 2.75
N ALA A 46 6.54 -6.94 3.99
CA ALA A 46 7.55 -6.32 4.84
C ALA A 46 8.96 -6.38 4.23
N LYS A 47 9.35 -7.52 3.66
CA LYS A 47 10.63 -7.65 2.94
C LYS A 47 10.70 -6.70 1.75
N HIS A 48 9.62 -6.59 0.97
CA HIS A 48 9.58 -5.67 -0.16
C HIS A 48 9.73 -4.20 0.27
N ILE A 49 9.09 -3.80 1.37
CA ILE A 49 9.27 -2.45 1.93
C ILE A 49 10.69 -2.21 2.43
N VAL A 50 11.33 -3.22 3.03
CA VAL A 50 12.74 -3.15 3.42
C VAL A 50 13.63 -2.89 2.21
N ASP A 51 13.44 -3.60 1.10
CA ASP A 51 14.22 -3.39 -0.11
C ASP A 51 14.02 -1.97 -0.66
N ILE A 52 12.76 -1.51 -0.72
CA ILE A 52 12.45 -0.13 -1.13
C ILE A 52 13.14 0.89 -0.22
N ALA A 53 13.12 0.69 1.10
CA ALA A 53 13.72 1.61 2.04
C ALA A 53 15.25 1.68 1.87
N LEU A 54 15.91 0.54 1.61
CA LEU A 54 17.35 0.52 1.37
C LEU A 54 17.75 1.17 0.05
N LEU A 55 16.91 1.07 -0.98
CA LEU A 55 17.15 1.76 -2.27
C LEU A 55 17.11 3.29 -2.18
N THR A 56 16.60 3.85 -1.08
CA THR A 56 16.62 5.31 -0.87
C THR A 56 17.96 5.84 -0.38
N GLU A 57 18.89 4.97 0.04
CA GLU A 57 20.21 5.34 0.58
C GLU A 57 20.13 6.34 1.77
N ASP A 58 19.02 6.32 2.50
CA ASP A 58 18.76 7.20 3.64
C ASP A 58 19.20 6.53 4.94
N GLU A 59 20.16 7.15 5.64
CA GLU A 59 20.76 6.60 6.87
C GLU A 59 19.72 6.34 7.98
N GLU A 60 18.68 7.18 8.08
CA GLU A 60 17.62 6.99 9.07
C GLU A 60 16.74 5.79 8.72
N LEU A 61 16.41 5.58 7.45
CA LEU A 61 15.72 4.38 6.98
C LEU A 61 16.55 3.11 7.19
N GLU A 62 17.85 3.14 6.88
CA GLU A 62 18.74 1.99 7.12
C GLU A 62 18.76 1.55 8.58
N LYS A 63 18.79 2.52 9.52
CA LYS A 63 18.72 2.26 10.96
C LYS A 63 17.41 1.58 11.34
N GLN A 64 16.28 2.08 10.84
CA GLN A 64 14.97 1.47 11.15
C GLN A 64 14.79 0.10 10.51
N VAL A 65 15.25 -0.08 9.27
CA VAL A 65 15.27 -1.38 8.59
C VAL A 65 16.08 -2.41 9.37
N THR A 66 17.25 -2.02 9.88
CA THR A 66 18.11 -2.91 10.70
C THR A 66 17.39 -3.38 11.96
N ARG A 67 16.60 -2.50 12.59
CA ARG A 67 15.78 -2.84 13.77
C ARG A 67 14.56 -3.70 13.41
N LEU A 68 13.94 -3.47 12.26
CA LEU A 68 12.75 -4.19 11.83
C LEU A 68 13.06 -5.63 11.39
N ARG A 69 14.16 -5.84 10.67
CA ARG A 69 14.56 -7.13 10.09
C ARG A 69 14.39 -8.35 11.02
N PRO A 70 14.91 -8.36 12.26
CA PRO A 70 14.74 -9.52 13.15
C PRO A 70 13.28 -9.77 13.57
N LEU A 71 12.42 -8.75 13.53
CA LEU A 71 11.01 -8.86 13.89
C LEU A 71 10.17 -9.44 12.75
N ILE A 72 10.58 -9.25 11.49
CA ILE A 72 9.87 -9.76 10.30
C ILE A 72 9.76 -11.30 10.32
N ASP A 73 10.75 -11.99 10.90
CA ASP A 73 10.73 -13.45 11.01
C ASP A 73 9.71 -13.97 12.01
N LEU A 74 9.24 -13.09 12.92
CA LEU A 74 8.21 -13.39 13.91
C LEU A 74 6.80 -13.07 13.42
N TYR A 75 6.66 -12.53 12.21
CA TYR A 75 5.35 -12.20 11.65
C TYR A 75 4.54 -13.47 11.37
N PRO A 76 3.21 -13.39 11.50
CA PRO A 76 2.34 -14.49 11.11
C PRO A 76 2.56 -14.80 9.62
N GLU A 77 2.51 -16.08 9.27
CA GLU A 77 2.47 -16.46 7.86
C GLU A 77 1.20 -15.87 7.22
N PRO A 78 1.30 -15.35 5.98
CA PRO A 78 0.14 -14.81 5.31
C PRO A 78 -0.90 -15.92 5.17
N ALA A 79 -2.06 -15.75 5.82
CA ALA A 79 -3.21 -16.60 5.57
C ALA A 79 -3.60 -16.40 4.10
N VAL A 80 -3.27 -17.37 3.26
CA VAL A 80 -3.65 -17.35 1.85
C VAL A 80 -5.18 -17.52 1.81
N VAL A 81 -5.90 -16.40 1.78
CA VAL A 81 -7.32 -16.39 1.46
C VAL A 81 -7.39 -16.58 -0.05
N ILE A 82 -7.40 -17.85 -0.49
CA ILE A 82 -7.77 -18.21 -1.84
C ILE A 82 -9.27 -17.92 -1.94
N GLU A 83 -9.64 -16.67 -2.23
CA GLU A 83 -10.94 -16.44 -2.82
C GLU A 83 -10.88 -17.01 -4.23
N GLU A 84 -11.36 -18.25 -4.36
CA GLU A 84 -11.65 -18.91 -5.62
C GLU A 84 -12.72 -18.08 -6.36
N SER A 85 -12.29 -17.01 -7.02
CA SER A 85 -13.04 -16.41 -8.11
C SER A 85 -13.12 -17.47 -9.19
N LYS A 86 -14.26 -18.16 -9.23
CA LYS A 86 -14.64 -19.19 -10.19
C LYS A 86 -14.54 -18.64 -11.62
N VAL A 87 -13.36 -18.74 -12.23
CA VAL A 87 -13.16 -18.47 -13.66
C VAL A 87 -13.64 -19.69 -14.43
N GLU A 88 -14.91 -19.69 -14.82
CA GLU A 88 -15.41 -20.60 -15.86
C GLU A 88 -14.76 -20.23 -17.20
N THR A 89 -13.72 -20.98 -17.53
CA THR A 89 -13.01 -20.92 -18.81
C THR A 89 -13.91 -21.50 -19.92
N LYS A 90 -14.38 -20.65 -20.84
CA LYS A 90 -14.69 -21.08 -22.21
C LYS A 90 -13.91 -20.24 -23.22
N LYS A 91 -12.81 -20.86 -23.69
CA LYS A 91 -12.16 -20.77 -25.00
C LYS A 91 -11.99 -19.37 -25.64
N GLN A 92 -10.76 -18.89 -25.54
CA GLN A 92 -9.97 -18.10 -26.50
C GLN A 92 -10.68 -17.70 -27.81
N LYS A 93 -10.81 -16.38 -28.02
CA LYS A 93 -10.45 -15.70 -29.27
C LYS A 93 -10.17 -14.22 -29.03
N GLU A 94 -8.99 -13.83 -29.51
CA GLU A 94 -8.60 -12.50 -29.99
C GLU A 94 -8.30 -11.37 -29.00
N VAL A 95 -7.04 -10.95 -29.10
CA VAL A 95 -6.43 -9.70 -28.65
C VAL A 95 -7.33 -8.51 -28.97
N GLN A 96 -7.69 -7.72 -27.95
CA GLN A 96 -8.06 -6.33 -28.13
C GLN A 96 -7.20 -5.51 -27.19
N GLN A 97 -6.19 -4.86 -27.76
CA GLN A 97 -5.62 -3.65 -27.18
C GLN A 97 -6.79 -2.69 -27.00
N GLU A 98 -7.11 -2.35 -25.75
CA GLU A 98 -8.02 -1.26 -25.42
C GLU A 98 -7.38 0.04 -25.92
N THR A 99 -7.65 0.33 -27.18
CA THR A 99 -7.42 1.64 -27.75
C THR A 99 -8.48 2.51 -27.10
N TYR A 100 -8.10 3.27 -26.07
CA TYR A 100 -8.91 4.37 -25.56
C TYR A 100 -9.08 5.39 -26.69
N SER A 101 -10.07 5.17 -27.57
CA SER A 101 -10.57 6.19 -28.47
C SER A 101 -11.33 7.19 -27.61
N MET A 102 -10.66 8.30 -27.31
CA MET A 102 -11.07 9.37 -26.41
C MET A 102 -12.00 10.36 -27.13
N ASP A 103 -13.00 9.86 -27.87
CA ASP A 103 -13.99 10.73 -28.50
C ASP A 103 -15.07 11.05 -27.48
N VAL A 104 -14.83 12.11 -26.69
CA VAL A 104 -15.82 12.64 -25.75
C VAL A 104 -17.01 13.18 -26.52
N THR A 105 -18.19 12.64 -26.26
CA THR A 105 -19.42 13.04 -26.96
C THR A 105 -19.91 14.41 -26.48
N ALA A 106 -20.58 15.16 -27.35
CA ALA A 106 -21.14 16.47 -26.99
C ALA A 106 -22.15 16.37 -25.82
N GLU A 107 -22.90 15.28 -25.76
CA GLU A 107 -23.79 14.93 -24.66
C GLU A 107 -23.04 14.74 -23.32
N GLU A 108 -21.89 14.08 -23.30
CA GLU A 108 -21.08 13.94 -22.07
C GLU A 108 -20.57 15.29 -21.56
N ILE A 109 -20.17 16.18 -22.47
CA ILE A 109 -19.74 17.54 -22.12
C ILE A 109 -20.91 18.34 -21.52
N TYR A 110 -22.11 18.19 -22.10
CA TYR A 110 -23.31 18.87 -21.61
C TYR A 110 -23.70 18.42 -20.20
N GLN A 111 -23.66 17.11 -19.93
CA GLN A 111 -23.95 16.57 -18.60
C GLN A 111 -22.89 16.95 -17.57
N ALA A 112 -21.64 17.14 -18.00
CA ALA A 112 -20.54 17.55 -17.13
C ALA A 112 -20.54 19.06 -16.81
N GLN A 113 -21.37 19.88 -17.47
CA GLN A 113 -21.47 21.31 -17.15
C GLN A 113 -22.13 21.50 -15.77
N VAL A 114 -21.30 21.89 -14.79
CA VAL A 114 -21.79 22.40 -13.51
C VAL A 114 -22.36 23.80 -13.72
N HIS A 115 -23.56 24.06 -13.20
CA HIS A 115 -24.17 25.40 -13.25
C HIS A 115 -23.22 26.44 -12.62
N HIS A 116 -22.64 27.30 -13.46
CA HIS A 116 -21.81 28.42 -13.01
C HIS A 116 -22.70 29.47 -12.33
N HIS A 117 -22.99 29.26 -11.04
CA HIS A 117 -23.43 30.36 -10.19
C HIS A 117 -22.21 31.27 -9.97
N TYR A 118 -22.25 32.46 -10.57
CA TYR A 118 -21.27 33.51 -10.35
C TYR A 118 -21.35 33.93 -8.88
N ILE A 119 -20.48 33.38 -8.03
CA ILE A 119 -20.21 33.92 -6.70
C ILE A 119 -19.21 35.04 -6.92
N GLY A 120 -19.76 36.22 -7.24
CA GLY A 120 -18.98 37.43 -7.49
C GLY A 120 -18.08 37.78 -6.33
N ALA A 121 -16.88 38.26 -6.66
CA ALA A 121 -15.92 38.79 -5.72
C ALA A 121 -16.59 39.81 -4.77
N LEU A 122 -16.63 39.48 -3.48
CA LEU A 122 -16.88 40.45 -2.43
C LEU A 122 -15.53 40.88 -1.85
N ARG A 123 -15.37 42.20 -1.84
CA ARG A 123 -14.27 43.02 -1.33
C ARG A 123 -13.55 42.50 -0.11
#